data_AF-A0AAV0W853-F1
#
_entry.id   AF-A0AAV0W853-F1
#
_cell.length_a   1.000
_cell.length_b   1.000
_cell.length_c   1.000
_cell.angle_alpha   90.00
_cell.angle_beta   90.00
_cell.angle_gamma   90.00
#
_symmetry.space_group_name_H-M   'P 1'
#
loop_
_entity.id
_entity.type
_entity.pdbx_description
1 polymer ?
#
loop_
_entity_poly.entity_id
_entity_poly.type
_entity_poly.pdbx_seq_one_letter_code
_entity_poly.pdbx_strand_id
1 'polypeptide(L)'
;MELQRYRKPNIRTDSICKNSQRKYNPAWRNPPRPQNSAQNPKFSYLPYRSPTTAKNTSKRGTAVLIRRGIVHQPVNIQTELDSTSVNIKLENNITQVTAVYKSPGVTVKPTDLDALTNHDGPLIIGGDLNAKHTDWQCPQRNKSGKTLAQHAERVNRYSVVASDSPTHYPYIAAHRPDILDIFLLDLPNTHYLLTNHCELSSDHNPQMLNLSSRPSVCGPPSARKRINCFSI
;
A
#
# COMPACT_ATOMS: atom_id res chain seq x y z
N MET A 1 6.80 6.90 -0.20
CA MET A 1 6.90 5.44 0.01
C MET A 1 5.85 4.80 -0.86
N GLU A 2 6.18 3.72 -1.57
CA GLU A 2 5.25 3.11 -2.52
C GLU A 2 4.83 1.73 -2.00
N LEU A 3 3.53 1.57 -1.74
CA LEU A 3 2.93 0.29 -1.37
C LEU A 3 2.33 -0.31 -2.65
N GLN A 4 3.07 -1.21 -3.30
CA GLN A 4 2.62 -1.84 -4.55
C GLN A 4 2.19 -3.31 -4.36
N ARG A 5 1.12 -3.68 -5.05
CA ARG A 5 0.71 -5.07 -5.32
C ARG A 5 1.58 -5.64 -6.44
N TYR A 6 2.22 -6.80 -6.23
CA TYR A 6 2.93 -7.51 -7.31
C TYR A 6 2.02 -8.57 -7.95
N ARG A 7 1.56 -8.36 -9.19
CA ARG A 7 0.91 -9.38 -10.02
C ARG A 7 1.61 -9.44 -11.39
N LYS A 8 1.89 -10.66 -11.90
CA LYS A 8 2.52 -10.83 -13.22
C LYS A 8 1.64 -10.19 -14.32
N PRO A 9 2.22 -9.49 -15.30
CA PRO A 9 1.46 -8.90 -16.40
C PRO A 9 0.89 -10.01 -17.28
N ASN A 10 -0.41 -9.93 -17.58
CA ASN A 10 -1.04 -10.71 -18.64
C ASN A 10 -1.09 -9.79 -19.87
N ILE A 11 -0.51 -10.25 -20.97
CA ILE A 11 -0.38 -9.48 -22.22
C ILE A 11 -1.78 -9.40 -22.85
N ARG A 12 -2.49 -8.29 -22.60
CA ARG A 12 -3.54 -7.70 -23.43
C ARG A 12 -3.87 -6.34 -22.82
N THR A 13 -3.16 -5.31 -23.30
CA THR A 13 -3.51 -3.91 -23.04
C THR A 13 -4.64 -3.50 -23.97
N ASP A 14 -5.62 -2.75 -23.46
CA ASP A 14 -5.92 -1.40 -23.95
C ASP A 14 -6.86 -0.64 -23.00
N SER A 15 -6.39 0.55 -22.61
CA SER A 15 -7.10 1.79 -22.21
C SER A 15 -8.33 1.74 -21.29
N ILE A 16 -8.16 2.13 -20.00
CA ILE A 16 -9.29 2.51 -19.10
C ILE A 16 -9.31 4.02 -18.74
N CYS A 17 -8.36 4.83 -19.21
CA CYS A 17 -8.32 6.28 -18.90
C CYS A 17 -8.31 7.24 -20.11
N LYS A 18 -8.72 6.84 -21.32
CA LYS A 18 -8.76 7.76 -22.48
C LYS A 18 -10.05 7.64 -23.30
N ASN A 19 -10.99 8.56 -23.07
CA ASN A 19 -12.01 8.92 -24.04
C ASN A 19 -11.75 10.35 -24.55
N SER A 20 -10.84 10.47 -25.51
CA SER A 20 -10.98 11.42 -26.63
C SER A 20 -10.04 11.02 -27.77
N GLN A 21 -10.66 10.69 -28.90
CA GLN A 21 -10.14 10.82 -30.27
C GLN A 21 -8.73 10.25 -30.55
N ARG A 22 -8.64 9.07 -31.20
CA ARG A 22 -8.15 8.97 -32.59
C ARG A 22 -8.13 7.53 -33.13
N LYS A 23 -8.56 7.48 -34.39
CA LYS A 23 -8.66 6.42 -35.40
C LYS A 23 -7.58 5.33 -35.35
N TYR A 24 -8.04 4.11 -35.55
CA TYR A 24 -7.31 2.86 -35.75
C TYR A 24 -6.35 2.92 -36.95
N ASN A 25 -5.11 2.42 -36.80
CA ASN A 25 -4.14 2.22 -37.89
C ASN A 25 -3.48 0.82 -37.75
N PRO A 26 -3.71 -0.14 -38.67
CA PRO A 26 -3.30 -1.53 -38.50
C PRO A 26 -1.92 -1.78 -39.10
N ALA A 27 -0.85 -1.49 -38.36
CA ALA A 27 0.50 -1.84 -38.81
C ALA A 27 1.51 -1.99 -37.66
N TRP A 28 1.34 -2.97 -36.77
CA TRP A 28 2.47 -3.49 -35.96
C TRP A 28 2.36 -5.00 -35.75
N ARG A 29 3.27 -5.74 -36.40
CA ARG A 29 3.57 -7.15 -36.14
C ARG A 29 4.27 -7.26 -34.77
N ASN A 30 4.08 -8.40 -34.10
CA ASN A 30 4.65 -8.73 -32.79
C ASN A 30 6.14 -8.31 -32.63
N PRO A 31 6.49 -7.44 -31.67
CA PRO A 31 7.88 -7.22 -31.31
C PRO A 31 8.43 -8.40 -30.46
N PRO A 32 9.72 -8.74 -30.58
CA PRO A 32 10.34 -9.80 -29.80
C PRO A 32 10.40 -9.46 -28.30
N ARG A 33 10.38 -10.49 -27.45
CA ARG A 33 10.50 -10.36 -25.99
C ARG A 33 11.73 -9.52 -25.61
N PRO A 34 11.59 -8.53 -24.70
CA PRO A 34 12.77 -7.90 -24.12
C PRO A 34 13.49 -8.91 -23.23
N GLN A 35 14.69 -9.30 -23.65
CA GLN A 35 15.70 -9.89 -22.79
C GLN A 35 16.26 -8.80 -21.87
N ASN A 36 16.35 -9.11 -20.58
CA ASN A 36 17.13 -8.41 -19.53
C ASN A 36 17.12 -6.87 -19.56
N SER A 37 16.13 -6.26 -18.89
CA SER A 37 16.21 -4.84 -18.51
C SER A 37 17.27 -4.65 -17.41
N ALA A 38 18.29 -3.87 -17.72
CA ALA A 38 19.35 -3.42 -16.83
C ALA A 38 18.80 -2.84 -15.50
N GLN A 39 19.38 -3.26 -14.38
CA GLN A 39 19.20 -2.60 -13.09
C GLN A 39 19.83 -1.21 -13.17
N ASN A 40 19.02 -0.17 -13.09
CA ASN A 40 19.51 1.20 -12.95
C ASN A 40 20.10 1.37 -11.53
N PRO A 41 21.42 1.58 -11.35
CA PRO A 41 22.09 1.46 -10.05
C PRO A 41 21.80 2.62 -9.08
N LYS A 42 20.96 3.62 -9.45
CA LYS A 42 20.72 4.82 -8.62
C LYS A 42 19.72 4.63 -7.47
N PHE A 43 18.86 3.61 -7.49
CA PHE A 43 17.87 3.39 -6.43
C PHE A 43 17.75 1.91 -6.07
N SER A 44 18.47 1.46 -5.05
CA SER A 44 18.30 0.12 -4.50
C SER A 44 17.25 0.12 -3.38
N TYR A 45 16.36 -0.88 -3.37
CA TYR A 45 15.31 -1.06 -2.37
C TYR A 45 15.50 -2.37 -1.59
N LEU A 46 15.01 -2.42 -0.36
CA LEU A 46 14.95 -3.59 0.51
C LEU A 46 13.49 -4.04 0.65
N PRO A 47 13.14 -5.24 0.14
CA PRO A 47 11.77 -5.75 0.21
C PRO A 47 11.50 -6.51 1.51
N TYR A 48 10.41 -6.15 2.19
CA TYR A 48 9.78 -6.96 3.24
C TYR A 48 8.49 -7.58 2.71
N ARG A 49 8.21 -8.84 3.05
CA ARG A 49 7.02 -9.58 2.60
C ARG A 49 6.57 -10.55 3.69
N SER A 50 5.27 -10.68 3.90
CA SER A 50 4.71 -11.78 4.70
C SER A 50 4.94 -13.11 3.97
N PRO A 51 5.28 -14.21 4.67
CA PRO A 51 5.34 -15.53 4.06
C PRO A 51 3.97 -15.91 3.52
N THR A 52 3.91 -16.38 2.27
CA THR A 52 2.68 -17.01 1.74
C THR A 52 2.37 -18.24 2.59
N THR A 53 1.28 -18.23 3.34
CA THR A 53 0.81 -19.43 4.04
C THR A 53 0.52 -20.50 2.99
N ALA A 54 1.10 -21.69 3.17
CA ALA A 54 1.14 -22.79 2.19
C ALA A 54 -0.24 -23.36 1.77
N LYS A 55 -1.35 -22.80 2.25
CA LYS A 55 -2.72 -23.27 1.99
C LYS A 55 -3.42 -22.57 0.82
N ASN A 56 -2.83 -21.53 0.21
CA ASN A 56 -3.44 -20.84 -0.93
C ASN A 56 -2.53 -20.86 -2.16
N THR A 57 -2.99 -21.54 -3.21
CA THR A 57 -2.35 -21.61 -4.54
C THR A 57 -2.35 -20.27 -5.29
N SER A 58 -2.99 -19.23 -4.75
CA SER A 58 -2.88 -17.87 -5.25
C SER A 58 -1.80 -17.11 -4.47
N LYS A 59 -0.79 -16.57 -5.17
CA LYS A 59 0.28 -15.71 -4.65
C LYS A 59 -0.30 -14.39 -4.10
N ARG A 60 -0.94 -14.43 -2.93
CA ARG A 60 -1.44 -13.28 -2.18
C ARG A 60 -0.44 -12.92 -1.09
N GLY A 61 -0.30 -11.63 -0.82
CA GLY A 61 0.60 -11.12 0.22
C GLY A 61 0.81 -9.63 0.10
N THR A 62 1.22 -9.02 1.20
CA THR A 62 1.62 -7.62 1.27
C THR A 62 3.13 -7.48 1.15
N ALA A 63 3.59 -6.28 0.80
CA ALA A 63 5.00 -5.96 0.76
C ALA A 63 5.24 -4.50 1.14
N VAL A 64 6.36 -4.25 1.81
CA VAL A 64 6.88 -2.90 2.03
C VAL A 64 8.25 -2.81 1.36
N LEU A 65 8.44 -1.82 0.50
CA LEU A 65 9.73 -1.54 -0.14
C LEU A 65 10.36 -0.30 0.50
N ILE A 66 11.50 -0.51 1.16
CA ILE A 66 12.25 0.57 1.80
C ILE A 66 13.45 0.95 0.94
N ARG A 67 13.60 2.24 0.62
CA ARG A 67 14.78 2.74 -0.08
C ARG A 67 16.03 2.49 0.77
N ARG A 68 17.08 1.95 0.16
CA ARG A 68 18.35 1.69 0.86
C ARG A 68 18.86 2.97 1.52
N GLY A 69 19.37 2.82 2.74
CA GLY A 69 19.89 3.90 3.55
C GLY A 69 18.89 4.40 4.59
N ILE A 70 17.58 4.23 4.39
CA ILE A 70 16.59 4.56 5.43
C ILE A 70 16.81 3.63 6.63
N VAL A 71 16.82 4.20 7.83
CA VAL A 71 16.86 3.46 9.11
C VAL A 71 15.52 2.75 9.32
N HIS A 72 15.53 1.42 9.45
CA HIS A 72 14.30 0.63 9.56
C HIS A 72 14.50 -0.73 10.26
N GLN A 73 13.42 -1.26 10.84
CA GLN A 73 13.38 -2.54 11.53
C GLN A 73 12.05 -3.25 11.22
N PRO A 74 12.04 -4.54 10.82
CA PRO A 74 10.79 -5.28 10.63
C PRO A 74 10.04 -5.45 11.95
N VAL A 75 8.71 -5.39 11.87
CA VAL A 75 7.79 -5.63 13.00
C VAL A 75 6.87 -6.78 12.65
N ASN A 76 6.66 -7.68 13.61
CA ASN A 76 5.72 -8.78 13.46
C ASN A 76 4.40 -8.43 14.15
N ILE A 77 3.35 -8.20 13.38
CA ILE A 77 1.99 -7.94 13.89
C ILE A 77 1.18 -9.23 13.77
N GLN A 78 0.55 -9.65 14.87
CA GLN A 78 -0.32 -10.82 14.89
C GLN A 78 -1.76 -10.40 14.55
N THR A 79 -2.18 -10.68 13.32
CA THR A 79 -3.53 -10.41 12.81
C THR A 79 -3.92 -11.48 11.79
N GLU A 80 -5.22 -11.69 11.58
CA GLU A 80 -5.73 -12.56 10.52
C GLU A 80 -5.67 -11.92 9.13
N LEU A 81 -5.36 -10.62 9.06
CA LEU A 81 -5.16 -9.90 7.80
C LEU A 81 -3.74 -10.13 7.26
N ASP A 82 -3.60 -10.16 5.93
CA ASP A 82 -2.26 -10.18 5.33
C ASP A 82 -1.59 -8.83 5.63
N SER A 83 -0.53 -8.82 6.43
CA SER A 83 0.16 -7.58 6.84
C SER A 83 1.68 -7.71 6.84
N THR A 84 2.34 -6.65 6.40
CA THR A 84 3.80 -6.50 6.42
C THR A 84 4.12 -5.17 7.09
N SER A 85 4.83 -5.21 8.22
CA SER A 85 5.11 -4.01 9.02
C SER A 85 6.60 -3.77 9.19
N VAL A 86 6.97 -2.50 9.16
CA VAL A 86 8.32 -2.03 9.46
C VAL A 86 8.22 -0.75 10.28
N ASN A 87 9.10 -0.61 11.26
CA ASN A 87 9.36 0.66 11.91
C ASN A 87 10.41 1.41 11.13
N ILE A 88 10.16 2.69 10.87
CA ILE A 88 11.14 3.63 10.30
C ILE A 88 11.31 4.79 11.27
N LYS A 89 12.48 5.43 11.25
CA LYS A 89 12.67 6.67 12.00
C LYS A 89 12.30 7.86 11.13
N LEU A 90 11.18 8.52 11.42
CA LEU A 90 10.79 9.80 10.83
C LEU A 90 11.12 10.92 11.83
N GLU A 91 12.07 11.78 11.45
CA GLU A 91 12.60 12.81 12.36
C GLU A 91 13.04 12.20 13.70
N ASN A 92 12.38 12.58 14.81
CA ASN A 92 12.68 12.10 16.15
C ASN A 92 11.77 10.94 16.61
N ASN A 93 10.82 10.50 15.77
CA ASN A 93 9.83 9.49 16.12
C ASN A 93 10.13 8.15 15.42
N ILE A 94 9.82 7.05 16.12
CA ILE A 94 9.71 5.72 15.51
C ILE A 94 8.29 5.60 14.96
N THR A 95 8.16 5.56 13.65
CA THR A 95 6.88 5.46 12.95
C THR A 95 6.67 4.03 12.44
N GLN A 96 5.55 3.43 12.82
CA GLN A 96 5.13 2.15 12.25
C GLN A 96 4.55 2.37 10.85
N VAL A 97 5.03 1.60 9.89
CA VAL A 97 4.50 1.55 8.52
C VAL A 97 4.04 0.14 8.26
N THR A 98 2.76 -0.01 7.92
CA THR A 98 2.15 -1.32 7.65
C THR A 98 1.43 -1.33 6.32
N ALA A 99 1.82 -2.27 5.45
CA ALA A 99 1.05 -2.66 4.29
C ALA A 99 0.01 -3.70 4.72
N VAL A 100 -1.27 -3.50 4.41
CA VAL A 100 -2.35 -4.42 4.77
C VAL A 100 -3.19 -4.83 3.56
N TYR A 101 -3.64 -6.08 3.55
CA TYR A 101 -4.62 -6.58 2.59
C TYR A 101 -5.65 -7.45 3.30
N LYS A 102 -6.91 -7.05 3.20
CA LYS A 102 -8.06 -7.86 3.60
C LYS A 102 -8.64 -8.54 2.37
N SER A 103 -8.47 -9.85 2.27
CA SER A 103 -9.14 -10.64 1.22
C SER A 103 -10.68 -10.47 1.28
N PRO A 104 -11.40 -10.49 0.15
CA PRO A 104 -12.86 -10.26 0.11
C PRO A 104 -13.66 -11.13 1.08
N GLY A 105 -13.31 -12.41 1.24
CA GLY A 105 -13.98 -13.37 2.13
C GLY A 105 -13.57 -13.32 3.60
N VAL A 106 -12.53 -12.55 3.96
CA VAL A 106 -12.10 -12.37 5.36
C VAL A 106 -12.93 -11.26 5.99
N THR A 107 -13.27 -11.36 7.27
CA THR A 107 -13.94 -10.27 8.00
C THR A 107 -12.92 -9.55 8.88
N VAL A 108 -12.85 -8.22 8.78
CA VAL A 108 -12.05 -7.40 9.71
C VAL A 108 -12.67 -7.49 11.10
N LYS A 109 -11.89 -7.93 12.08
CA LYS A 109 -12.29 -7.94 13.50
C LYS A 109 -11.72 -6.72 14.21
N PRO A 110 -12.37 -6.24 15.29
CA PRO A 110 -11.78 -5.22 16.15
C PRO A 110 -10.38 -5.60 16.64
N THR A 111 -10.15 -6.87 16.97
CA THR A 111 -8.84 -7.38 17.42
C THR A 111 -7.73 -7.27 16.36
N ASP A 112 -8.07 -7.37 15.06
CA ASP A 112 -7.11 -7.12 13.98
C ASP A 112 -6.69 -5.65 13.98
N LEU A 113 -7.67 -4.75 14.16
CA LEU A 113 -7.43 -3.30 14.20
C LEU A 113 -6.69 -2.88 15.47
N ASP A 114 -7.00 -3.46 16.62
CA ASP A 114 -6.26 -3.28 17.86
C ASP A 114 -4.79 -3.70 17.64
N ALA A 115 -4.54 -4.89 17.08
CA ALA A 115 -3.18 -5.36 16.79
C ALA A 115 -2.42 -4.47 15.81
N LEU A 116 -3.08 -4.02 14.74
CA LEU A 116 -2.48 -3.13 13.73
C LEU A 116 -2.14 -1.75 14.31
N THR A 117 -2.88 -1.27 15.30
CA THR A 117 -2.74 0.10 15.85
C THR A 117 -2.09 0.14 17.24
N ASN A 118 -1.67 -1.02 17.75
CA ASN A 118 -0.91 -1.17 18.99
C ASN A 118 0.57 -0.84 18.79
N HIS A 119 0.85 0.43 18.51
CA HIS A 119 2.19 1.01 18.44
C HIS A 119 2.22 2.27 19.29
N ASP A 120 3.28 2.50 20.05
CA ASP A 120 3.45 3.68 20.90
C ASP A 120 4.19 4.79 20.15
N GLY A 121 3.50 5.36 19.16
CA GLY A 121 4.05 6.41 18.29
C GLY A 121 3.22 6.64 17.04
N PRO A 122 3.71 7.43 16.07
CA PRO A 122 3.01 7.65 14.82
C PRO A 122 2.86 6.36 14.01
N LEU A 123 1.75 6.23 13.29
CA LEU A 123 1.46 5.06 12.45
C LEU A 123 0.94 5.46 11.07
N ILE A 124 1.33 4.66 10.09
CA ILE A 124 0.88 4.72 8.70
C ILE A 124 0.51 3.29 8.29
N ILE A 125 -0.78 3.00 8.26
CA ILE A 125 -1.28 1.70 7.81
C ILE A 125 -1.99 1.94 6.49
N GLY A 126 -1.63 1.24 5.42
CA GLY A 126 -2.22 1.48 4.11
C GLY A 126 -2.36 0.21 3.27
N GLY A 127 -3.41 0.18 2.46
CA GLY A 127 -3.63 -0.88 1.47
C GLY A 127 -5.11 -1.17 1.25
N ASP A 128 -5.38 -2.30 0.59
CA ASP A 128 -6.73 -2.72 0.27
C ASP A 128 -7.37 -3.43 1.48
N LEU A 129 -8.07 -2.64 2.27
CA LEU A 129 -8.86 -3.11 3.41
C LEU A 129 -10.22 -3.64 2.99
N ASN A 130 -10.62 -3.58 1.72
CA ASN A 130 -11.94 -3.97 1.22
C ASN A 130 -13.08 -3.47 2.14
N ALA A 131 -12.92 -2.28 2.73
CA ALA A 131 -13.76 -1.69 3.75
C ALA A 131 -14.50 -0.49 3.18
N LYS A 132 -15.82 -0.58 3.13
CA LYS A 132 -16.68 0.42 2.48
C LYS A 132 -17.46 1.18 3.54
N HIS A 133 -17.28 2.50 3.61
CA HIS A 133 -18.07 3.39 4.47
C HIS A 133 -18.15 4.80 3.87
N THR A 134 -19.21 5.51 4.22
CA THR A 134 -19.47 6.87 3.70
C THR A 134 -18.50 7.91 4.24
N ASP A 135 -17.90 7.66 5.40
CA ASP A 135 -16.98 8.63 6.04
C ASP A 135 -15.70 8.83 5.23
N TRP A 136 -15.33 7.84 4.41
CA TRP A 136 -14.26 7.95 3.41
C TRP A 136 -14.82 7.90 1.98
N GLN A 137 -16.01 8.48 1.79
CA GLN A 137 -16.63 8.77 0.50
C GLN A 137 -16.94 7.55 -0.38
N CYS A 138 -16.96 6.34 0.20
CA CYS A 138 -17.44 5.17 -0.53
C CYS A 138 -18.97 5.26 -0.70
N PRO A 139 -19.51 5.04 -1.91
CA PRO A 139 -20.97 5.07 -2.14
C PRO A 139 -21.74 3.96 -1.44
N GLN A 140 -21.04 2.93 -0.96
CA GLN A 140 -21.62 1.74 -0.34
C GLN A 140 -21.07 1.57 1.08
N ARG A 141 -21.78 0.82 1.90
CA ARG A 141 -21.33 0.41 3.23
C ARG A 141 -21.23 -1.10 3.29
N ASN A 142 -20.22 -1.63 3.98
CA ASN A 142 -20.12 -3.05 4.28
C ASN A 142 -19.75 -3.29 5.76
N LYS A 143 -19.82 -4.55 6.19
CA LYS A 143 -19.53 -4.93 7.58
C LYS A 143 -18.13 -4.47 8.03
N SER A 144 -17.12 -4.65 7.18
CA SER A 144 -15.74 -4.24 7.49
C SER A 144 -15.60 -2.73 7.62
N GLY A 145 -16.25 -1.93 6.77
CA GLY A 145 -16.26 -0.48 6.91
C GLY A 145 -16.98 -0.02 8.17
N LYS A 146 -18.10 -0.65 8.53
CA LYS A 146 -18.79 -0.37 9.81
C LYS A 146 -17.89 -0.69 11.01
N THR A 147 -17.24 -1.86 11.02
CA THR A 147 -16.31 -2.24 12.08
C THR A 147 -15.14 -1.28 12.19
N LEU A 148 -14.56 -0.87 11.05
CA LEU A 148 -13.46 0.08 11.01
C LEU A 148 -13.88 1.47 11.54
N ALA A 149 -15.02 2.00 11.09
CA ALA A 149 -15.53 3.29 11.54
C ALA A 149 -15.80 3.31 13.06
N GLN A 150 -16.50 2.30 13.57
CA GLN A 150 -16.76 2.15 15.00
C GLN A 150 -15.48 1.99 15.83
N HIS A 151 -14.49 1.28 15.28
CA HIS A 151 -13.20 1.14 15.94
C HIS A 151 -12.48 2.49 16.01
N ALA A 152 -12.37 3.21 14.89
CA ALA A 152 -11.72 4.51 14.82
C ALA A 152 -12.33 5.52 15.80
N GLU A 153 -13.66 5.58 15.87
CA GLU A 153 -14.40 6.41 16.82
C GLU A 153 -14.11 6.02 18.27
N ARG A 154 -14.17 4.72 18.59
CA ARG A 154 -13.94 4.20 19.94
C ARG A 154 -12.53 4.50 20.46
N VAL A 155 -11.50 4.24 19.65
CA VAL A 155 -10.10 4.39 20.10
C VAL A 155 -9.59 5.81 19.96
N ASN A 156 -10.20 6.61 19.09
CA ASN A 156 -9.84 8.01 18.79
C ASN A 156 -8.32 8.22 18.61
N ARG A 157 -7.68 7.26 17.94
CA ARG A 157 -6.21 7.18 17.80
C ARG A 157 -5.72 7.48 16.40
N TYR A 158 -6.53 7.21 15.38
CA TYR A 158 -6.15 7.43 13.98
C TYR A 158 -7.37 7.92 13.20
N SER A 159 -7.10 8.56 12.07
CA SER A 159 -8.13 8.91 11.08
C SER A 159 -8.09 7.94 9.91
N VAL A 160 -9.26 7.62 9.35
CA VAL A 160 -9.37 6.90 8.07
C VAL A 160 -9.30 7.92 6.94
N VAL A 161 -8.33 7.78 6.05
CA VAL A 161 -8.05 8.69 4.95
C VAL A 161 -8.14 7.95 3.63
N ALA A 162 -8.87 8.51 2.68
CA ALA A 162 -9.01 7.97 1.33
C ALA A 162 -8.82 9.07 0.29
N SER A 163 -8.55 8.68 -0.96
CA SER A 163 -8.56 9.62 -2.06
C SER A 163 -9.97 10.13 -2.38
N ASP A 164 -10.03 11.31 -2.98
CA ASP A 164 -11.23 11.97 -3.51
C ASP A 164 -11.85 11.26 -4.74
N SER A 165 -11.17 10.24 -5.25
CA SER A 165 -11.50 9.52 -6.46
C SER A 165 -11.41 8.02 -6.23
N PRO A 166 -12.18 7.19 -6.98
CA PRO A 166 -12.15 5.75 -6.83
C PRO A 166 -10.74 5.17 -7.00
N THR A 167 -10.42 4.16 -6.19
CA THR A 167 -9.13 3.45 -6.22
C THR A 167 -9.25 2.10 -6.91
N HIS A 168 -10.47 1.58 -7.07
CA HIS A 168 -10.76 0.34 -7.77
C HIS A 168 -11.73 0.56 -8.93
N TYR A 169 -11.37 0.05 -10.11
CA TYR A 169 -12.15 0.09 -11.35
C TYR A 169 -12.37 -1.34 -11.85
N PRO A 170 -13.50 -1.97 -11.51
CA PRO A 170 -13.78 -3.33 -11.93
C PRO A 170 -13.72 -3.52 -13.45
N TYR A 171 -13.20 -4.65 -13.92
CA TYR A 171 -13.21 -5.01 -15.34
C TYR A 171 -14.63 -5.25 -15.90
N ILE A 172 -15.59 -5.54 -15.02
CA ILE A 172 -16.99 -5.74 -15.40
C ILE A 172 -17.65 -4.36 -15.46
N ALA A 173 -17.99 -3.88 -16.66
CA ALA A 173 -18.51 -2.53 -16.90
C ALA A 173 -19.79 -2.18 -16.11
N ALA A 174 -20.58 -3.19 -15.71
CA ALA A 174 -21.77 -2.98 -14.88
C ALA A 174 -21.44 -2.68 -13.41
N HIS A 175 -20.24 -3.03 -12.95
CA HIS A 175 -19.82 -2.75 -11.58
C HIS A 175 -19.31 -1.32 -11.48
N ARG A 176 -19.68 -0.64 -10.39
CA ARG A 176 -19.25 0.74 -10.16
C ARG A 176 -17.83 0.78 -9.59
N PRO A 177 -17.03 1.80 -9.95
CA PRO A 177 -15.79 2.09 -9.27
C PRO A 177 -16.00 2.31 -7.76
N ASP A 178 -15.02 1.91 -6.96
CA ASP A 178 -15.07 1.94 -5.50
C ASP A 178 -13.77 2.49 -4.90
N ILE A 179 -13.83 2.86 -3.62
CA ILE A 179 -12.68 3.21 -2.79
C ILE A 179 -12.42 2.03 -1.86
N LEU A 180 -11.35 1.28 -2.12
CA LEU A 180 -10.95 0.08 -1.35
C LEU A 180 -9.57 0.24 -0.72
N ASP A 181 -8.67 0.90 -1.44
CA ASP A 181 -7.35 1.30 -0.95
C ASP A 181 -7.49 2.57 -0.10
N ILE A 182 -7.25 2.43 1.21
CA ILE A 182 -7.37 3.50 2.21
C ILE A 182 -6.18 3.48 3.18
N PHE A 183 -6.01 4.57 3.92
CA PHE A 183 -4.98 4.72 4.95
C PHE A 183 -5.58 4.93 6.34
N LEU A 184 -4.97 4.35 7.36
CA LEU A 184 -5.18 4.69 8.77
C LEU A 184 -3.96 5.47 9.24
N LEU A 185 -4.15 6.71 9.64
CA LEU A 185 -3.06 7.64 9.96
C LEU A 185 -3.18 8.16 11.39
N ASP A 186 -2.12 8.00 12.18
CA ASP A 186 -1.84 8.79 13.38
C ASP A 186 -0.48 9.46 13.17
N LEU A 187 -0.49 10.73 12.79
CA LEU A 187 0.70 11.48 12.36
C LEU A 187 0.69 12.86 13.00
N PRO A 188 0.88 12.96 14.33
CA PRO A 188 0.84 14.23 15.03
C PRO A 188 1.93 15.15 14.48
N ASN A 189 1.56 16.41 14.19
CA ASN A 189 2.47 17.45 13.69
C ASN A 189 3.15 17.14 12.34
N THR A 190 2.65 16.17 11.57
CA THR A 190 3.15 15.89 10.21
C THR A 190 2.07 16.20 9.19
N HIS A 191 2.35 17.12 8.27
CA HIS A 191 1.48 17.37 7.13
C HIS A 191 1.65 16.24 6.11
N TYR A 192 0.55 15.89 5.45
CA TYR A 192 0.57 14.91 4.37
C TYR A 192 -0.31 15.33 3.20
N LEU A 193 -0.01 14.77 2.03
CA LEU A 193 -0.80 14.89 0.81
C LEU A 193 -1.03 13.49 0.23
N LEU A 194 -2.28 13.11 0.06
CA LEU A 194 -2.68 11.88 -0.59
C LEU A 194 -3.09 12.15 -2.04
N THR A 195 -2.57 11.37 -2.97
CA THR A 195 -2.84 11.48 -4.41
C THR A 195 -3.12 10.11 -5.02
N ASN A 196 -4.01 10.07 -6.01
CA ASN A 196 -4.45 8.88 -6.72
C ASN A 196 -3.96 8.93 -8.18
N HIS A 197 -3.28 7.90 -8.66
CA HIS A 197 -2.63 7.91 -9.98
C HIS A 197 -3.23 6.87 -10.94
N CYS A 198 -3.77 7.30 -12.08
CA CYS A 198 -4.26 6.41 -13.15
C CYS A 198 -3.12 6.05 -14.14
N GLU A 199 -2.01 5.51 -13.64
CA GLU A 199 -0.80 5.29 -14.47
C GLU A 199 -0.45 3.81 -14.68
N LEU A 200 -1.15 2.89 -14.01
CA LEU A 200 -0.87 1.45 -14.05
C LEU A 200 -1.95 0.66 -14.78
N SER A 201 -1.58 -0.54 -15.27
CA SER A 201 -2.48 -1.46 -15.99
C SER A 201 -3.33 -2.35 -15.08
N SER A 202 -3.43 -2.02 -13.79
CA SER A 202 -4.19 -2.77 -12.79
C SER A 202 -5.62 -2.25 -12.73
N ASP A 203 -6.55 -3.06 -12.21
CA ASP A 203 -7.89 -2.59 -11.82
C ASP A 203 -7.86 -1.72 -10.56
N HIS A 204 -6.70 -1.56 -9.95
CA HIS A 204 -6.46 -0.62 -8.85
C HIS A 204 -5.54 0.51 -9.28
N ASN A 205 -5.87 1.73 -8.90
CA ASN A 205 -5.01 2.88 -9.04
C ASN A 205 -4.05 2.96 -7.85
N PRO A 206 -2.73 3.11 -8.08
CA PRO A 206 -1.78 3.37 -7.01
C PRO A 206 -2.08 4.68 -6.29
N GLN A 207 -1.90 4.63 -4.97
CA GLN A 207 -2.01 5.77 -4.07
C GLN A 207 -0.61 6.23 -3.65
N MET A 208 -0.38 7.55 -3.64
CA MET A 208 0.86 8.15 -3.13
C MET A 208 0.55 9.06 -1.95
N LEU A 209 1.06 8.66 -0.78
CA LEU A 209 1.06 9.46 0.45
C LEU A 209 2.42 10.15 0.59
N ASN A 210 2.41 11.48 0.45
CA ASN A 210 3.58 12.33 0.65
C ASN A 210 3.54 12.93 2.06
N LEU A 211 4.63 12.85 2.79
CA LEU A 211 4.76 13.39 4.15
C LEU A 211 5.70 14.59 4.14
N SER A 212 5.45 15.58 4.99
CA SER A 212 6.39 16.69 5.23
C SER A 212 7.63 16.26 6.02
N SER A 213 7.53 15.14 6.75
CA SER A 213 8.60 14.61 7.59
C SER A 213 9.67 13.87 6.80
N ARG A 214 10.90 13.89 7.32
CA ARG A 214 12.07 13.28 6.66
C ARG A 214 12.48 11.97 7.34
N PRO A 215 12.73 10.90 6.57
CA PRO A 215 13.28 9.68 7.14
C PRO A 215 14.73 9.89 7.55
N SER A 216 15.13 9.26 8.65
CA SER A 216 16.54 9.15 9.02
C SER A 216 17.25 8.23 8.04
N VAL A 217 18.43 8.64 7.59
CA VAL A 217 19.26 7.90 6.64
C VAL A 217 20.58 7.56 7.31
N CYS A 218 20.99 6.29 7.30
CA CYS A 218 22.35 5.92 7.69
C CYS A 218 23.33 6.51 6.65
N GLY A 219 24.44 7.08 7.12
CA GLY A 219 25.53 7.52 6.24
C GLY A 219 26.00 6.39 5.31
N PRO A 220 26.75 6.71 4.23
CA PRO A 220 27.23 5.70 3.30
C PRO A 220 27.96 4.58 4.07
N PRO A 221 27.62 3.30 3.80
CA PRO A 221 28.29 2.21 4.49
C PRO A 221 29.78 2.25 4.15
N SER A 222 30.64 2.22 5.16
CA SER A 222 32.01 1.74 4.98
C SER A 222 31.91 0.35 4.32
N ALA A 223 32.74 0.10 3.31
CA ALA A 223 32.58 -0.92 2.26
C ALA A 223 32.45 -2.40 2.72
N ARG A 224 32.29 -2.68 4.01
CA ARG A 224 32.32 -4.04 4.58
C ARG A 224 31.20 -4.42 5.53
N LYS A 225 30.17 -3.61 5.78
CA LYS A 225 29.05 -4.02 6.65
C LYS A 225 27.67 -3.74 6.06
N ARG A 226 26.83 -4.78 6.00
CA ARG A 226 25.37 -4.65 5.94
C ARG A 226 24.93 -4.15 7.32
N ILE A 227 24.63 -2.85 7.43
CA ILE A 227 24.18 -2.27 8.69
C ILE A 227 22.66 -2.19 8.65
N ASN A 228 21.98 -2.98 9.47
CA ASN A 228 20.62 -2.66 9.92
C ASN A 228 20.83 -1.71 11.10
N CYS A 229 20.67 -0.41 10.89
CA CYS A 229 20.88 0.58 11.94
C CYS A 229 19.66 0.54 12.88
N PHE A 230 19.77 -0.15 14.01
CA PHE A 230 19.06 0.19 15.25
C PHE A 230 20.03 -0.17 16.38
N SER A 231 20.44 0.83 17.16
CA SER A 231 21.04 0.66 18.48
C SER A 231 20.20 1.49 19.42
N ILE A 232 19.61 0.81 20.40
CA ILE A 232 18.83 1.39 21.49
C ILE A 232 19.82 1.87 22.56
#